data_AF-A0A8T4ZCG7-F1
#
_entry.id   AF-A0A8T4ZCG7-F1
#
_cell.length_a   1.000
_cell.length_b   1.000
_cell.length_c   1.000
_cell.angle_alpha   90.00
_cell.angle_beta   90.00
_cell.angle_gamma   90.00
#
_symmetry.space_group_name_H-M   'P 1'
#
loop_
_entity.id
_entity.type
_entity.pdbx_description
1 polymer ?
#
loop_
_entity_poly.entity_id
_entity_poly.type
_entity_poly.pdbx_seq_one_letter_code
_entity_poly.pdbx_strand_id
1 'polypeptide(L)'
;FLLMTIAVFITVFSTTFYVFLPILSQSVYSNLPASATSAQTMDTKYVGLHEVTLKVGGMTCSGCAYGIEYALRQKVGVVEATIIYPEGTGIVVYDPAKTTGREIAQTITELGYSADMLEDKIR
;
A
#
# COMPACT_ATOMS: atom_id res chain seq x y z
N PHE A 1 7.56 -50.18 -28.66
CA PHE A 1 7.49 -49.05 -29.60
C PHE A 1 6.73 -47.85 -29.02
N LEU A 2 5.45 -47.98 -28.65
CA LEU A 2 4.63 -46.86 -28.11
C LEU A 2 5.16 -46.21 -26.81
N LEU A 3 5.80 -47.00 -25.92
CA LEU A 3 6.38 -46.49 -24.66
C LEU A 3 7.75 -45.80 -24.83
N MET A 4 8.52 -46.16 -25.86
CA MET A 4 9.85 -45.57 -26.10
C MET A 4 9.75 -44.17 -26.72
N THR A 5 8.72 -43.89 -27.53
CA THR A 5 8.50 -42.57 -28.13
C THR A 5 8.06 -41.53 -27.10
N ILE A 6 7.32 -41.94 -26.06
CA ILE A 6 6.87 -41.04 -24.98
C ILE A 6 8.04 -40.63 -24.07
N ALA A 7 8.93 -41.57 -23.75
CA ALA A 7 10.11 -41.30 -22.90
C ALA A 7 11.12 -40.34 -23.58
N VAL A 8 11.29 -40.43 -24.90
CA VAL A 8 12.14 -39.51 -25.68
C VAL A 8 11.54 -38.10 -25.71
N PHE A 9 10.20 -37.99 -25.81
CA PHE A 9 9.55 -36.68 -25.77
C PHE A 9 9.67 -35.99 -24.41
N ILE A 10 9.49 -36.72 -23.30
CA ILE A 10 9.60 -36.17 -21.93
C ILE A 10 11.04 -35.75 -21.61
N THR A 11 12.04 -36.53 -22.02
CA THR A 11 13.45 -36.20 -21.78
C THR A 11 13.92 -35.01 -22.62
N VAL A 12 13.46 -34.90 -23.87
CA VAL A 12 13.72 -33.71 -24.71
C VAL A 12 13.01 -32.48 -24.15
N PHE A 13 11.77 -32.60 -23.64
CA PHE A 13 11.05 -31.47 -23.03
C PHE A 13 11.69 -31.04 -21.69
N SER A 14 12.09 -31.97 -20.83
CA SER A 14 12.73 -31.62 -19.55
C SER A 14 14.13 -31.01 -19.71
N THR A 15 14.93 -31.49 -20.67
CA THR A 15 16.28 -30.94 -20.91
C THR A 15 16.22 -29.59 -21.61
N THR A 16 15.29 -29.38 -22.54
CA THR A 16 15.07 -28.05 -23.15
C THR A 16 14.51 -27.04 -22.15
N PHE A 17 13.64 -27.47 -21.23
CA PHE A 17 13.08 -26.59 -20.19
C PHE A 17 14.14 -26.18 -19.15
N TYR A 18 15.04 -27.09 -18.75
CA TYR A 18 16.08 -26.80 -17.74
C TYR A 18 17.24 -25.95 -18.28
N VAL A 19 17.56 -26.03 -19.57
CA VAL A 19 18.65 -25.26 -20.20
C VAL A 19 18.21 -23.85 -20.60
N PHE A 20 16.90 -23.58 -20.73
CA PHE A 20 16.37 -22.25 -21.03
C PHE A 20 16.05 -21.41 -19.78
N LEU A 21 15.98 -22.04 -18.61
CA LEU A 21 15.70 -21.40 -17.32
C LEU A 21 16.79 -20.46 -16.76
N PRO A 22 18.11 -20.59 -17.07
CA PRO A 22 19.12 -19.69 -16.51
C PRO A 22 19.57 -18.56 -17.46
N ILE A 23 19.04 -18.44 -18.69
CA ILE A 23 19.52 -17.43 -19.66
C ILE A 23 18.77 -16.10 -19.52
N LEU A 24 17.53 -16.10 -19.04
CA LEU A 24 16.77 -14.86 -18.77
C LEU A 24 17.09 -14.24 -17.40
N SER A 25 17.75 -14.96 -16.49
CA SER A 25 18.12 -14.38 -15.20
C SER A 25 19.34 -13.47 -15.30
N GLN A 26 20.31 -13.71 -16.17
CA GLN A 26 21.52 -12.87 -16.17
C GLN A 26 21.28 -11.45 -16.71
N SER A 27 20.47 -11.29 -17.76
CA SER A 27 20.19 -9.98 -18.37
C SER A 27 19.12 -9.15 -17.63
N VAL A 28 18.25 -9.81 -16.88
CA VAL A 28 17.22 -9.14 -16.05
C VAL A 28 17.80 -8.74 -14.70
N TYR A 29 18.72 -9.53 -14.12
CA TYR A 29 19.44 -9.11 -12.91
C TYR A 29 20.44 -7.98 -13.18
N SER A 30 21.04 -7.89 -14.38
CA SER A 30 21.97 -6.79 -14.71
C SER A 30 21.28 -5.43 -14.90
N ASN A 31 19.97 -5.43 -15.19
CA ASN A 31 19.17 -4.20 -15.28
C ASN A 31 18.23 -4.03 -14.07
N LEU A 32 18.39 -4.85 -13.03
CA LEU A 32 17.82 -4.52 -11.74
C LEU A 32 18.68 -3.38 -11.17
N PRO A 33 18.14 -2.16 -11.02
CA PRO A 33 18.88 -1.14 -10.33
C PRO A 33 19.13 -1.67 -8.92
N ALA A 34 20.39 -1.97 -8.61
CA ALA A 34 20.92 -2.02 -7.25
C ALA A 34 20.86 -0.60 -6.65
N SER A 35 19.67 -0.03 -6.66
CA SER A 35 19.29 1.28 -6.18
C SER A 35 17.93 1.14 -5.51
N ALA A 36 17.86 0.24 -4.53
CA ALA A 36 17.31 0.58 -3.22
C ALA A 36 18.21 1.65 -2.53
N THR A 37 18.51 2.69 -3.29
CA THR A 37 19.14 3.94 -2.90
C THR A 37 18.31 5.00 -3.61
N SER A 38 17.06 5.14 -3.19
CA SER A 38 16.80 6.40 -2.53
C SER A 38 17.59 6.27 -1.20
N ALA A 39 18.64 7.01 -0.91
CA ALA A 39 18.60 8.47 -0.88
C ALA A 39 17.14 8.92 -0.68
N GLN A 40 16.45 8.33 0.31
CA GLN A 40 15.14 8.76 0.69
C GLN A 40 15.38 10.11 1.34
N THR A 41 15.10 11.15 0.58
CA THR A 41 14.71 12.45 1.10
C THR A 41 13.46 12.28 1.99
N MET A 42 13.57 11.61 3.13
CA MET A 42 13.06 12.19 4.37
C MET A 42 14.22 13.09 4.84
N ASP A 43 14.06 14.36 5.18
CA ASP A 43 13.23 14.87 6.26
C ASP A 43 12.96 16.38 6.05
N THR A 44 12.17 16.75 5.05
CA THR A 44 11.66 18.15 5.00
C THR A 44 10.18 18.21 4.65
N LYS A 45 9.64 17.21 3.95
CA LYS A 45 8.21 17.19 3.63
C LYS A 45 7.31 16.88 4.85
N TYR A 46 7.83 16.17 5.86
CA TYR A 46 7.04 15.70 7.02
C TYR A 46 7.39 16.37 8.35
N VAL A 47 8.25 17.40 8.37
CA VAL A 47 8.65 18.08 9.61
C VAL A 47 7.47 18.86 10.19
N GLY A 48 7.03 18.48 11.38
CA GLY A 48 5.91 19.12 12.08
C GLY A 48 4.53 18.64 11.65
N LEU A 49 4.44 17.54 10.91
CA LEU A 49 3.16 16.88 10.65
C LEU A 49 2.78 15.97 11.82
N HIS A 50 1.48 15.78 11.98
CA HIS A 50 0.91 14.84 12.93
C HIS A 50 0.35 13.64 12.18
N GLU A 51 0.31 12.51 12.88
CA GLU A 51 -0.33 11.28 12.45
C GLU A 51 -1.40 10.92 13.48
N VAL A 52 -2.65 10.84 13.03
CA VAL A 52 -3.76 10.33 13.85
C VAL A 52 -4.14 8.93 13.36
N THR A 53 -4.31 8.03 14.31
CA THR A 53 -4.89 6.71 14.10
C THR A 53 -6.33 6.70 14.60
N LEU A 54 -7.23 6.27 13.74
CA LEU A 54 -8.67 6.29 13.93
C LEU A 54 -9.22 4.87 13.84
N LYS A 55 -10.17 4.52 14.69
CA LYS A 55 -11.05 3.37 14.48
C LYS A 55 -12.23 3.81 13.64
N VAL A 56 -12.39 3.21 12.47
CA VAL A 56 -13.48 3.51 11.52
C VAL A 56 -14.48 2.36 11.52
N GLY A 57 -15.73 2.67 11.83
CA GLY A 57 -16.86 1.74 11.86
C GLY A 57 -17.87 1.98 10.74
N GLY A 58 -18.69 0.96 10.44
CA GLY A 58 -19.76 1.06 9.44
C GLY A 58 -19.31 0.81 7.99
N MET A 59 -18.02 0.57 7.74
CA MET A 59 -17.55 0.12 6.42
C MET A 59 -17.96 -1.32 6.16
N THR A 60 -18.50 -1.59 4.97
CA THR A 60 -18.95 -2.93 4.57
C THR A 60 -18.18 -3.49 3.37
N CYS A 61 -17.34 -2.68 2.72
CA CYS A 61 -16.48 -3.12 1.62
C CYS A 61 -15.23 -2.23 1.47
N SER A 62 -14.25 -2.69 0.71
CA SER A 62 -13.04 -1.93 0.36
C SER A 62 -13.34 -0.64 -0.43
N GLY A 63 -14.43 -0.62 -1.20
CA GLY A 63 -14.87 0.59 -1.91
C GLY A 63 -15.28 1.73 -0.97
N CYS A 64 -15.90 1.40 0.18
CA CYS A 64 -16.20 2.39 1.21
C CYS A 64 -14.91 2.99 1.80
N ALA A 65 -13.92 2.14 2.11
CA ALA A 65 -12.62 2.58 2.61
C ALA A 65 -11.95 3.57 1.63
N TYR A 66 -11.95 3.23 0.33
CA TYR A 66 -11.41 4.10 -0.72
C TYR A 66 -12.16 5.43 -0.82
N GLY A 67 -13.50 5.41 -0.70
CA GLY A 67 -14.31 6.63 -0.69
C GLY A 67 -13.94 7.57 0.46
N ILE A 68 -13.72 7.02 1.65
CA ILE A 68 -13.29 7.79 2.83
C ILE A 68 -11.87 8.35 2.62
N GLU A 69 -10.92 7.53 2.16
CA GLU A 69 -9.55 7.99 1.84
C GLU A 69 -9.57 9.16 0.85
N TYR A 70 -10.35 9.03 -0.22
CA TYR A 70 -10.46 10.05 -1.25
C TYR A 70 -11.00 11.36 -0.68
N ALA A 71 -12.08 11.30 0.11
CA ALA A 71 -12.66 12.48 0.74
C ALA A 71 -11.68 13.17 1.71
N LEU A 72 -10.93 12.39 2.51
CA LEU A 72 -9.94 12.93 3.43
C LEU A 72 -8.77 13.61 2.72
N ARG A 73 -8.31 13.06 1.58
CA ARG A 73 -7.24 13.68 0.79
C ARG A 73 -7.64 15.02 0.16
N GLN A 74 -8.93 15.29 0.00
CA GLN A 74 -9.43 16.59 -0.48
C GLN A 74 -9.55 17.63 0.66
N LYS A 75 -9.45 17.20 1.92
CA LYS A 75 -9.53 18.10 3.08
C LYS A 75 -8.23 18.91 3.18
N VAL A 76 -8.37 20.22 3.38
CA VAL A 76 -7.24 21.13 3.59
C VAL A 76 -6.45 20.68 4.82
N GLY A 77 -5.13 20.58 4.67
CA GLY A 77 -4.23 20.18 5.75
C GLY A 77 -3.95 18.68 5.82
N VAL A 78 -4.70 17.82 5.13
CA VAL A 78 -4.38 16.39 5.04
C VAL A 78 -3.27 16.20 3.99
N VAL A 79 -2.21 15.48 4.37
CA VAL A 79 -1.07 15.15 3.51
C VAL A 79 -1.18 13.72 3.01
N GLU A 80 -1.56 12.79 3.87
CA GLU A 80 -1.79 11.39 3.53
C GLU A 80 -2.99 10.85 4.28
N ALA A 81 -3.75 9.96 3.65
CA ALA A 81 -4.82 9.23 4.31
C ALA A 81 -4.86 7.80 3.75
N THR A 82 -4.93 6.84 4.68
CA THR A 82 -5.03 5.41 4.41
C THR A 82 -6.09 4.81 5.33
N ILE A 83 -7.05 4.08 4.78
CA ILE A 83 -8.13 3.41 5.50
C ILE A 83 -8.07 1.91 5.18
N ILE A 84 -7.89 1.12 6.22
CA ILE A 84 -7.69 -0.33 6.13
C ILE A 84 -9.02 -1.01 6.42
N TYR A 85 -9.55 -1.72 5.43
CA TYR A 85 -10.68 -2.64 5.56
C TYR A 85 -10.19 -4.09 5.38
N PRO A 86 -10.68 -5.08 6.17
CA PRO A 86 -11.76 -4.99 7.15
C PRO A 86 -11.32 -4.58 8.57
N GLU A 87 -10.05 -4.27 8.78
CA GLU A 87 -9.51 -3.95 10.12
C GLU A 87 -10.22 -2.76 10.77
N GLY A 88 -10.74 -1.82 9.97
CA GLY A 88 -11.43 -0.63 10.46
C GLY A 88 -10.45 0.34 11.10
N THR A 89 -9.23 0.43 10.56
CA THR A 89 -8.17 1.31 11.05
C THR A 89 -7.90 2.38 9.99
N GLY A 90 -7.92 3.65 10.37
CA GLY A 90 -7.59 4.78 9.51
C GLY A 90 -6.35 5.50 10.03
N ILE A 91 -5.34 5.67 9.17
CA ILE A 91 -4.11 6.39 9.50
C ILE A 91 -4.08 7.63 8.60
N VAL A 92 -4.05 8.80 9.23
CA VAL A 92 -4.10 10.09 8.53
C VAL A 92 -2.98 10.97 9.01
N VAL A 93 -2.21 11.49 8.06
CA VAL A 93 -1.08 12.38 8.30
C VAL A 93 -1.51 13.77 7.86
N TYR A 94 -1.39 14.74 8.75
CA TYR A 94 -1.93 16.08 8.55
C TYR A 94 -1.03 17.16 9.15
N ASP A 95 -1.23 18.38 8.65
CA ASP A 95 -0.62 19.59 9.16
C ASP A 95 -1.47 20.13 10.33
N PRO A 96 -0.96 20.10 11.58
CA PRO A 96 -1.71 20.53 12.76
C PRO A 96 -2.02 22.04 12.75
N ALA A 97 -1.36 22.83 11.88
CA ALA A 97 -1.66 24.25 11.73
C ALA A 97 -2.91 24.51 10.85
N LYS A 98 -3.37 23.50 10.09
CA LYS A 98 -4.49 23.62 9.14
C LYS A 98 -5.70 22.78 9.50
N THR A 99 -5.50 21.64 10.15
CA THR A 99 -6.59 20.78 10.61
C THR A 99 -6.17 20.00 11.85
N THR A 100 -7.12 19.30 12.47
CA THR A 100 -6.89 18.50 13.69
C THR A 100 -7.42 17.09 13.51
N GLY A 101 -6.89 16.12 14.28
CA GLY A 101 -7.42 14.76 14.32
C GLY A 101 -8.94 14.71 14.59
N ARG A 102 -9.47 15.67 15.36
CA ARG A 102 -10.90 15.83 15.62
C ARG A 102 -11.70 16.22 14.40
N GLU A 103 -11.23 17.19 13.64
CA GLU A 103 -11.89 17.59 12.39
C GLU A 103 -11.83 16.47 11.35
N ILE A 104 -10.75 15.69 11.32
CA ILE A 104 -10.62 14.52 10.46
C ILE A 104 -11.66 13.46 10.83
N ALA A 105 -11.76 13.09 12.12
CA ALA A 105 -12.78 12.15 12.59
C ALA A 105 -14.21 12.65 12.32
N GLN A 106 -14.46 13.94 12.50
CA GLN A 106 -15.74 14.56 12.18
C GLN A 106 -16.06 14.45 10.69
N THR A 107 -15.08 14.65 9.81
CA THR A 107 -15.26 14.51 8.36
C THR A 107 -15.70 13.08 8.01
N ILE A 108 -15.13 12.06 8.66
CA ILE A 108 -15.55 10.66 8.49
C ILE A 108 -16.99 10.44 9.00
N THR A 109 -17.35 11.08 10.11
CA THR A 109 -18.71 11.04 10.68
C THR A 109 -19.74 11.69 9.75
N GLU A 110 -19.40 12.81 9.13
CA GLU A 110 -20.25 13.50 8.15
C GLU A 110 -20.49 12.67 6.87
N LEU A 111 -19.56 11.78 6.52
CA LEU A 111 -19.73 10.80 5.44
C LEU A 111 -20.63 9.61 5.83
N GLY A 112 -21.08 9.53 7.09
CA GLY A 112 -21.97 8.48 7.59
C GLY A 112 -21.26 7.29 8.23
N TYR A 113 -19.99 7.41 8.59
CA TYR A 113 -19.20 6.35 9.22
C TYR A 113 -18.82 6.72 10.66
N SER A 114 -18.73 5.75 11.56
CA SER A 114 -18.24 6.03 12.93
C SER A 114 -16.72 6.22 12.91
N ALA A 115 -16.20 7.20 13.65
CA ALA A 115 -14.76 7.44 13.75
C ALA A 115 -14.34 7.81 15.17
N ASP A 116 -13.53 6.95 15.79
CA ASP A 116 -12.99 7.17 17.14
C ASP A 116 -11.46 7.35 17.08
N MET A 117 -10.91 8.34 17.78
CA MET A 117 -9.47 8.53 17.85
C MET A 117 -8.82 7.53 18.81
N LEU A 118 -7.83 6.80 18.30
CA LEU A 118 -7.03 5.84 19.07
C LEU A 118 -5.71 6.46 19.53
N GLU A 119 -5.03 7.17 18.64
CA GLU A 119 -3.72 7.76 18.91
C GLU A 119 -3.53 9.02 18.05
N ASP A 120 -2.87 10.04 18.57
CA ASP A 120 -2.42 11.25 17.86
C ASP A 120 -0.97 11.51 18.27
N LYS A 121 -0.05 11.44 17.31
CA LYS A 121 1.39 11.61 17.53
C LYS A 121 2.01 12.50 16.47
N ILE A 122 3.15 13.11 16.81
CA ILE A 122 3.96 13.86 15.85
C ILE A 122 4.77 12.85 15.01
N ARG A 123 4.81 13.03 13.69
CA ARG A 123 5.51 12.14 12.76
C ARG A 123 6.96 12.58 12.51
#